data_AF-A0A956BFX2-F1
#
_entry.id   AF-A0A956BFX2-F1
#
_cell.length_a   1.000
_cell.length_b   1.000
_cell.length_c   1.000
_cell.angle_alpha   90.00
_cell.angle_beta   90.00
_cell.angle_gamma   90.00
#
_symmetry.space_group_name_H-M   'P 1'
#
loop_
_entity.id
_entity.type
_entity.pdbx_description
1 polymer ?
#
loop_
_entity_poly.entity_id
_entity_poly.type
_entity_poly.pdbx_seq_one_letter_code
_entity_poly.pdbx_strand_id
1 'polypeptide(L)'
;RLESIESRLTEIVAARDRASGEGTDVAQIRCLNDKVSGIQGYFRLASEAQTALEAASNDLEDARHQYSMIVIASGRVSNLANEASQCSTDILTFTGPTNLQATVDDRIPDDTDQTSDLAATDTLDRLTDDDGAPLPEATPFQ
;
A
#
# COMPACT_ATOMS: atom_id res chain seq x y z
N ARG A 1 23.04 2.79 5.92
CA ARG A 1 21.86 1.87 5.88
C ARG A 1 20.85 2.22 6.98
N LEU A 2 21.28 2.42 8.22
CA LEU A 2 20.42 2.99 9.27
C LEU A 2 19.76 4.31 8.85
N GLU A 3 20.53 5.23 8.25
CA GLU A 3 20.00 6.47 7.68
C GLU A 3 18.87 6.26 6.65
N SER A 4 18.94 5.17 5.87
CA SER A 4 17.88 4.84 4.91
C SER A 4 16.62 4.32 5.60
N ILE A 5 16.76 3.59 6.71
CA ILE A 5 15.62 3.15 7.53
C ILE A 5 14.96 4.36 8.18
N GLU A 6 15.76 5.26 8.74
CA GLU A 6 15.29 6.50 9.39
C GLU A 6 14.54 7.41 8.41
N SER A 7 15.11 7.64 7.22
CA SER A 7 14.46 8.43 6.17
C SER A 7 13.07 7.87 5.80
N ARG A 8 12.95 6.55 5.63
CA ARG A 8 11.67 5.89 5.31
C ARG A 8 10.67 5.98 6.46
N LEU A 9 11.14 5.84 7.71
CA LEU A 9 10.28 6.00 8.89
C LEU A 9 9.68 7.41 8.95
N THR A 10 10.51 8.44 8.75
CA THR A 10 10.05 9.84 8.75
C THR A 10 9.01 10.10 7.66
N GLU A 11 9.22 9.57 6.46
CA GLU A 11 8.27 9.71 5.34
C GLU A 11 6.88 9.16 5.69
N ILE A 12 6.83 7.94 6.25
CA ILE A 12 5.57 7.26 6.55
C ILE A 12 4.88 7.88 7.77
N VAL A 13 5.63 8.34 8.76
CA VAL A 13 5.10 9.12 9.88
C VAL A 13 4.44 10.40 9.38
N ALA A 14 5.09 11.12 8.46
CA ALA A 14 4.48 12.30 7.85
C ALA A 14 3.22 11.95 7.05
N ALA A 15 3.18 10.80 6.36
CA ALA A 15 1.98 10.34 5.65
C ALA A 15 0.82 10.06 6.62
N ARG A 16 1.08 9.39 7.74
CA ARG A 16 0.09 9.18 8.81
C ARG A 16 -0.44 10.49 9.37
N ASP A 17 0.44 11.47 9.60
CA ASP A 17 0.04 12.74 10.20
C ASP A 17 -0.89 13.53 9.27
N ARG A 18 -0.66 13.46 7.94
CA ARG A 18 -1.57 14.03 6.93
C ARG A 18 -2.92 13.31 6.90
N ALA A 19 -2.93 11.98 7.03
CA ALA A 19 -4.16 11.18 7.05
C ALA A 19 -5.01 11.40 8.32
N SER A 20 -4.44 11.98 9.39
CA SER A 20 -5.12 12.22 10.67
C SER A 20 -5.96 13.51 10.73
N GLY A 21 -6.16 14.20 9.60
CA GLY A 21 -6.92 15.46 9.52
C GLY A 21 -8.45 15.29 9.47
N GLU A 22 -9.18 16.37 9.15
CA GLU A 22 -10.64 16.32 9.01
C GLU A 22 -11.07 15.39 7.86
N GLY A 23 -12.05 14.51 8.12
CA GLY A 23 -12.47 13.47 7.16
C GLY A 23 -11.66 12.16 7.23
N THR A 24 -10.89 11.96 8.31
CA THR A 24 -10.07 10.77 8.58
C THR A 24 -10.77 9.44 8.26
N ASP A 25 -10.13 8.63 7.41
CA ASP A 25 -10.44 7.20 7.27
C ASP A 25 -9.71 6.41 8.37
N VAL A 26 -10.48 5.86 9.31
CA VAL A 26 -9.98 5.05 10.44
C VAL A 26 -9.22 3.81 9.94
N ALA A 27 -9.62 3.24 8.80
CA ALA A 27 -8.95 2.08 8.21
C ALA A 27 -7.56 2.45 7.67
N GLN A 28 -7.45 3.58 6.96
CA GLN A 28 -6.19 4.14 6.47
C GLN A 28 -5.21 4.39 7.63
N ILE A 29 -5.66 5.05 8.70
CA ILE A 29 -4.81 5.32 9.86
C ILE A 29 -4.36 4.03 10.53
N ARG A 30 -5.26 3.05 10.71
CA ARG A 30 -4.88 1.76 11.28
C ARG A 30 -3.78 1.09 10.45
N CYS A 31 -3.97 1.03 9.13
CA CYS A 31 -2.97 0.47 8.22
C CYS A 31 -1.61 1.17 8.38
N LEU A 32 -1.58 2.52 8.34
CA LEU A 32 -0.35 3.29 8.49
C LEU A 32 0.30 3.09 9.86
N ASN A 33 -0.48 3.06 10.95
CA ASN A 33 0.03 2.79 12.29
C ASN A 33 0.68 1.41 12.40
N ASP A 34 0.07 0.39 11.80
CA ASP A 34 0.62 -0.97 11.79
C ASP A 34 1.97 -1.00 11.07
N LYS A 35 2.10 -0.30 9.93
CA LYS A 35 3.38 -0.21 9.21
C LYS A 35 4.42 0.59 9.97
N VAL A 36 4.06 1.74 10.57
CA VAL A 36 4.97 2.53 11.41
C VAL A 36 5.51 1.69 12.56
N SER A 37 4.64 0.96 13.26
CA SER A 37 5.04 0.08 14.36
C SER A 37 6.04 -0.99 13.90
N GLY A 38 5.76 -1.65 12.77
CA GLY A 38 6.68 -2.63 12.18
C GLY A 38 8.05 -2.03 11.84
N ILE A 39 8.08 -0.86 11.21
CA ILE A 39 9.32 -0.18 10.82
C ILE A 39 10.13 0.23 12.05
N GLN A 40 9.49 0.74 13.10
CA GLN A 40 10.14 1.07 14.36
C GLN A 40 10.79 -0.16 15.01
N GLY A 41 10.11 -1.31 14.96
CA GLY A 41 10.67 -2.58 15.44
C GLY A 41 11.95 -2.97 14.71
N TYR A 42 11.93 -2.95 13.37
CA TYR A 42 13.12 -3.25 12.57
C TYR A 42 14.23 -2.20 12.69
N PHE A 43 13.88 -0.94 12.90
CA PHE A 43 14.87 0.12 13.17
C PHE A 43 15.62 -0.14 14.47
N ARG A 44 14.91 -0.48 15.57
CA ARG A 44 15.54 -0.85 16.84
C ARG A 44 16.47 -2.05 16.67
N LEU A 45 15.99 -3.10 16.00
CA LEU A 45 16.79 -4.28 15.69
C LEU A 45 18.08 -3.93 14.91
N ALA A 46 17.97 -3.08 13.88
CA ALA A 46 19.12 -2.63 13.11
C ALA A 46 20.09 -1.78 13.93
N SER A 47 19.57 -0.95 14.84
CA SER A 47 20.38 -0.10 15.73
C SER A 47 21.14 -0.93 16.77
N GLU A 48 20.48 -1.94 17.35
CA GLU A 48 21.11 -2.89 18.27
C GLU A 48 22.19 -3.71 17.56
N ALA A 49 21.89 -4.23 16.37
CA ALA A 49 22.86 -4.96 15.55
C ALA A 49 24.06 -4.08 15.13
N GLN A 50 23.84 -2.79 14.83
CA GLN A 50 24.93 -1.86 14.54
C GLN A 50 25.86 -1.68 15.74
N THR A 51 25.28 -1.51 16.93
CA THR A 51 26.07 -1.37 18.17
C THR A 51 26.87 -2.64 18.47
N ALA A 52 26.25 -3.81 18.28
CA ALA A 52 26.92 -5.10 18.44
C ALA A 52 28.03 -5.31 17.40
N LEU A 53 27.79 -4.92 16.15
CA LEU A 53 28.79 -4.97 15.08
C LEU A 53 30.03 -4.13 15.40
N GLU A 54 29.84 -2.94 15.96
CA GLU A 54 30.94 -2.07 16.40
C GLU A 54 31.72 -2.67 17.58
N ALA A 55 31.07 -3.47 18.42
CA ALA A 55 31.69 -4.18 19.53
C ALA A 55 32.42 -5.48 19.11
N ALA A 56 32.08 -6.06 17.95
CA ALA A 56 32.60 -7.34 17.43
C ALA A 56 34.04 -7.25 16.88
N SER A 57 34.92 -6.60 17.62
CA SER A 57 36.29 -6.22 17.22
C SER A 57 37.21 -7.37 16.78
N ASN A 58 36.97 -8.61 17.22
CA ASN A 58 37.80 -9.78 16.86
C ASN A 58 36.99 -11.01 16.43
N ASP A 59 35.66 -10.92 16.38
CA ASP A 59 34.79 -12.03 16.01
C ASP A 59 34.16 -11.76 14.63
N LEU A 60 34.78 -12.32 13.59
CA LEU A 60 34.32 -12.17 12.21
C LEU A 60 32.97 -12.88 11.98
N GLU A 61 32.65 -13.93 12.73
CA GLU A 61 31.39 -14.63 12.58
C GLU A 61 30.25 -13.81 13.18
N ASP A 62 30.46 -13.28 14.39
CA ASP A 62 29.50 -12.38 15.03
C ASP A 62 29.31 -11.09 14.20
N ALA A 63 30.40 -10.47 13.73
CA ALA A 63 30.32 -9.30 12.85
C ALA A 63 29.50 -9.59 11.56
N ARG A 64 29.66 -10.78 10.97
CA ARG A 64 28.84 -11.20 9.80
C ARG A 64 27.38 -11.38 10.16
N HIS A 65 27.10 -11.95 11.33
CA HIS A 65 25.74 -12.13 11.82
C HIS A 65 25.05 -10.76 12.03
N GLN A 66 25.69 -9.85 12.76
CA GLN A 66 25.16 -8.52 13.01
C GLN A 66 24.95 -7.73 11.70
N TYR A 67 25.90 -7.80 10.77
CA TYR A 67 25.73 -7.19 9.45
C TYR A 67 24.53 -7.78 8.68
N SER A 68 24.36 -9.11 8.73
CA SER A 68 23.23 -9.79 8.09
C SER A 68 21.88 -9.33 8.68
N MET A 69 21.82 -9.15 10.00
CA MET A 69 20.64 -8.61 10.68
C MET A 69 20.28 -7.21 10.17
N ILE A 70 21.27 -6.32 10.02
CA ILE A 70 21.08 -4.98 9.45
C ILE A 70 20.56 -5.07 8.00
N VAL A 71 21.09 -6.00 7.20
CA VAL A 71 20.63 -6.22 5.81
C VAL A 71 19.15 -6.63 5.78
N ILE A 72 18.79 -7.62 6.60
CA ILE A 72 17.43 -8.16 6.68
C ILE A 72 16.47 -7.07 7.15
N ALA A 73 16.81 -6.34 8.22
CA ALA A 73 16.01 -5.24 8.75
C ALA A 73 15.76 -4.16 7.68
N SER A 74 16.81 -3.76 6.95
CA SER A 74 16.68 -2.79 5.84
C SER A 74 15.76 -3.27 4.72
N GLY A 75 15.81 -4.56 4.36
CA GLY A 75 14.91 -5.16 3.38
C GLY A 75 13.46 -5.18 3.85
N ARG A 76 13.23 -5.55 5.10
CA ARG A 76 11.90 -5.57 5.72
C ARG A 76 11.28 -4.18 5.81
N VAL A 77 12.06 -3.18 6.22
CA VAL A 77 11.62 -1.78 6.23
C VAL A 77 11.23 -1.30 4.83
N SER A 78 11.99 -1.69 3.80
CA SER A 78 11.66 -1.32 2.42
C SER A 78 10.33 -1.92 1.96
N ASN A 79 10.05 -3.18 2.32
CA ASN A 79 8.76 -3.82 2.03
C ASN A 79 7.62 -3.15 2.79
N LEU A 80 7.79 -2.88 4.08
CA LEU A 80 6.77 -2.17 4.89
C LEU A 80 6.50 -0.76 4.37
N ALA A 81 7.51 -0.07 3.84
CA ALA A 81 7.32 1.23 3.20
C ALA A 81 6.49 1.13 1.92
N ASN A 82 6.74 0.12 1.08
CA ASN A 82 5.94 -0.14 -0.12
C ASN A 82 4.50 -0.59 0.21
N GLU A 83 4.29 -1.26 1.34
CA GLU A 83 2.96 -1.58 1.84
C GLU A 83 2.27 -0.33 2.43
N ALA A 84 3.03 0.55 3.09
CA ALA A 84 2.51 1.82 3.61
C ALA A 84 2.02 2.74 2.49
N SER A 85 2.68 2.74 1.32
CA SER A 85 2.20 3.48 0.15
C SER A 85 0.87 2.95 -0.40
N GLN A 86 0.50 1.70 -0.09
CA GLN A 86 -0.80 1.11 -0.46
C GLN A 86 -1.89 1.37 0.58
N CYS A 87 -1.54 1.81 1.80
CA CYS A 87 -2.52 2.18 2.82
C CYS A 87 -3.31 3.45 2.44
N SER A 88 -2.81 4.25 1.49
CA SER A 88 -3.43 5.50 1.06
C SER A 88 -3.56 5.52 -0.46
N THR A 89 -4.76 5.75 -0.96
CA THR A 89 -5.01 6.00 -2.39
C THR A 89 -4.40 7.32 -2.86
N ASP A 90 -4.16 8.27 -1.94
CA ASP A 90 -3.63 9.60 -2.24
C ASP A 90 -2.10 9.67 -2.38
N ILE A 91 -1.37 8.65 -1.91
CA ILE A 91 0.09 8.62 -2.06
C ILE A 91 0.49 8.47 -3.54
N LEU A 92 -0.40 7.94 -4.39
CA LEU A 92 -0.19 7.81 -5.82
C LEU A 92 -0.67 9.01 -6.65
N THR A 93 -1.40 9.98 -6.07
CA THR A 93 -2.12 11.01 -6.84
C THR A 93 -1.64 12.45 -6.64
N PHE A 94 -0.74 12.73 -5.69
CA PHE A 94 -0.23 14.11 -5.53
C PHE A 94 0.82 14.49 -6.59
N THR A 95 0.37 14.90 -7.77
CA THR A 95 1.18 15.51 -8.85
C THR A 95 1.08 17.05 -8.89
N GLY A 96 0.50 17.67 -7.85
CA GLY A 96 0.14 19.09 -7.85
C GLY A 96 -1.27 19.34 -8.43
N PRO A 97 -1.77 20.58 -8.46
CA PRO A 97 -3.08 20.89 -9.02
C PRO A 97 -3.07 20.66 -10.54
N THR A 98 -3.65 19.55 -10.99
CA THR A 98 -3.92 19.31 -12.41
C THR A 98 -5.11 20.18 -12.84
N ASN A 99 -4.83 21.27 -13.55
CA ASN A 99 -5.86 22.15 -14.11
C ASN A 99 -6.35 21.54 -15.43
N LEU A 100 -7.43 20.76 -15.40
CA LEU A 100 -8.10 20.25 -16.59
C LEU A 100 -8.97 21.36 -17.19
N GLN A 101 -8.44 22.10 -18.17
CA GLN A 101 -9.28 22.94 -19.02
C GLN A 101 -9.89 22.06 -20.13
N ALA A 102 -11.15 21.69 -19.95
CA ALA A 102 -11.94 21.10 -21.01
C ALA A 102 -12.61 22.23 -21.81
N THR A 103 -12.23 22.39 -23.08
CA THR A 103 -12.97 23.22 -24.02
C THR A 103 -13.88 22.31 -24.82
N VAL A 104 -15.18 22.40 -24.57
CA VAL A 104 -16.20 21.70 -25.36
C VAL A 104 -16.46 22.54 -26.62
N ASP A 105 -16.37 21.93 -27.80
CA ASP A 105 -16.71 22.59 -29.07
C ASP A 105 -18.24 22.66 -29.19
N ASP A 106 -18.79 23.87 -29.32
CA ASP A 106 -20.24 24.13 -29.42
C ASP A 106 -20.91 23.51 -30.67
N ARG A 107 -20.12 22.91 -31.58
CA ARG A 107 -20.61 22.18 -32.75
C ARG A 107 -20.86 20.69 -32.49
N ILE A 108 -20.52 20.19 -31.30
CA ILE A 108 -20.85 18.83 -30.89
C ILE A 108 -22.33 18.82 -30.47
N PRO A 109 -23.19 18.04 -31.16
CA PRO A 109 -24.58 17.89 -30.75
C PRO A 109 -24.63 17.33 -29.32
N ASP A 110 -25.42 17.98 -28.47
CA ASP A 110 -25.73 17.47 -27.14
C ASP A 110 -26.73 16.31 -27.32
N ASP A 111 -26.24 15.07 -27.38
CA ASP A 111 -27.10 13.88 -27.36
C ASP A 111 -27.59 13.64 -25.92
N THR A 112 -28.32 14.61 -25.37
CA THR A 112 -29.11 14.46 -24.14
C THR A 112 -30.46 13.83 -24.48
N ASP A 113 -30.44 12.60 -24.99
CA ASP A 113 -31.66 11.80 -25.13
C ASP A 113 -31.42 10.28 -25.04
N GLN A 114 -30.73 9.86 -23.96
CA GLN A 114 -30.83 8.49 -23.47
C GLN A 114 -31.26 8.46 -22.00
N THR A 115 -32.44 9.04 -21.73
CA THR A 115 -33.30 8.52 -20.66
C THR A 115 -34.30 7.59 -21.30
N SER A 116 -34.01 6.29 -21.30
CA SER A 116 -35.00 5.25 -21.56
C SER A 116 -34.63 4.02 -20.75
N ASP A 117 -35.26 3.92 -19.58
CA ASP A 117 -35.76 2.69 -18.99
C ASP A 117 -34.85 1.45 -19.04
N LEU A 118 -34.07 1.28 -17.98
CA LEU A 118 -33.94 -0.04 -17.37
C LEU A 118 -34.41 0.07 -15.92
N ALA A 119 -35.73 -0.01 -15.79
CA ALA A 119 -36.39 -0.40 -14.57
C ALA A 119 -35.72 -1.66 -14.00
N ALA A 120 -35.55 -1.66 -12.69
CA ALA A 120 -35.17 -2.83 -11.93
C ALA A 120 -36.12 -3.99 -12.21
N THR A 121 -35.65 -5.01 -12.93
CA THR A 121 -36.14 -6.39 -12.81
C THR A 121 -34.95 -7.32 -12.84
N ASP A 122 -34.56 -7.76 -11.64
CA ASP A 122 -34.56 -9.19 -11.31
C ASP A 122 -34.22 -10.16 -12.46
N THR A 123 -32.94 -10.27 -12.79
CA THR A 123 -32.37 -11.50 -13.38
C THR A 123 -30.99 -11.72 -12.79
N LEU A 124 -30.97 -12.05 -11.51
CA LEU A 124 -29.90 -12.85 -10.91
C LEU A 124 -30.24 -14.34 -11.14
N ASP A 125 -30.52 -14.71 -12.39
CA ASP A 125 -30.78 -16.10 -12.77
C ASP A 125 -30.43 -16.31 -14.24
N ARG A 126 -29.17 -16.64 -14.50
CA ARG A 126 -28.67 -17.49 -15.61
C ARG A 126 -27.15 -17.42 -15.69
N LEU A 127 -26.51 -18.08 -14.73
CA LEU A 127 -25.29 -18.84 -15.02
C LEU A 127 -25.75 -20.29 -15.19
N THR A 128 -26.26 -20.62 -16.37
CA THR A 128 -26.47 -22.00 -16.80
C THR A 128 -25.82 -22.14 -18.17
N ASP A 129 -24.84 -23.03 -18.28
CA ASP A 129 -24.35 -23.51 -19.57
C ASP A 129 -25.51 -24.10 -20.39
N ASP A 130 -25.31 -24.21 -21.71
CA ASP A 130 -26.32 -24.59 -22.73
C ASP A 130 -27.02 -25.96 -22.51
N ASP A 131 -26.68 -26.68 -21.42
CA ASP A 131 -27.29 -27.95 -21.01
C ASP A 131 -27.78 -28.00 -19.53
N GLY A 132 -27.78 -26.87 -18.80
CA GLY A 132 -28.45 -26.76 -17.49
C GLY A 132 -27.88 -27.64 -16.35
N ALA A 133 -26.64 -28.10 -16.46
CA ALA A 133 -25.94 -28.78 -15.36
C ALA A 133 -25.13 -27.77 -14.51
N PRO A 134 -25.08 -27.91 -13.17
CA PRO A 134 -24.21 -27.08 -12.34
C PRO A 134 -22.74 -27.34 -12.67
N LEU A 135 -22.00 -26.26 -12.94
CA LEU A 135 -20.55 -26.31 -13.12
C LEU A 135 -19.89 -26.94 -11.89
N PRO A 136 -18.93 -27.87 -12.07
CA PRO A 136 -18.19 -28.41 -10.94
C PRO A 136 -17.41 -27.28 -10.26
N GLU A 137 -17.50 -27.23 -8.93
CA GLU A 137 -16.75 -26.29 -8.11
C GLU A 137 -15.25 -26.41 -8.43
N ALA A 138 -14.64 -25.29 -8.85
CA ALA A 138 -13.21 -25.20 -8.97
C ALA A 138 -12.62 -25.33 -7.56
N THR A 139 -12.08 -26.51 -7.24
CA THR A 139 -11.25 -26.69 -6.06
C THR A 139 -10.02 -25.79 -6.19
N PRO A 140 -9.65 -25.01 -5.16
CA PRO A 140 -8.41 -24.27 -5.20
C PRO A 140 -7.25 -25.26 -5.25
N PHE A 141 -6.32 -25.00 -6.18
CA PHE A 141 -5.08 -25.73 -6.41
C PHE A 141 -4.45 -26.28 -5.12
N GLN A 142 -4.20 -27.60 -5.11
CA GLN A 142 -3.21 -28.23 -4.22
C GLN A 142 -1.81 -28.10 -4.81
#